data_AF-A0AAX3FV59-F1
#
_entry.id   AF-A0AAX3FV59-F1
#
_cell.length_a   1.000
_cell.length_b   1.000
_cell.length_c   1.000
_cell.angle_alpha   90.00
_cell.angle_beta   90.00
_cell.angle_gamma   90.00
#
_symmetry.space_group_name_H-M   'P 1'
#
loop_
_entity.id
_entity.type
_entity.pdbx_description
1 polymer ?
#
loop_
_entity_poly.entity_id
_entity_poly.type
_entity_poly.pdbx_seq_one_letter_code
_entity_poly.pdbx_strand_id
1 'polypeptide(L)'
;MADLPYGTIVMFSGKAIPDGWLLCDGRNNTPNLIDRFILGGELANINKKNDKSFKNHDNYNSLRIMEETDSVPVSIKISVDGHALTESEMPSHSHKQGDLYDLDYGFAYGHWTENSNGHWINGGKLNNNTQPRYAPISDKTGNGNAHSHSASADSEATKHKHQADIMPPYFILAFIMYTG
;
A
#
# COMPACT_ATOMS: atom_id res chain seq x y z
N MET A 1 -62.76 27.21 17.66
CA MET A 1 -61.64 26.88 16.76
C MET A 1 -61.22 25.44 17.06
N ALA A 2 -60.59 24.72 16.14
CA ALA A 2 -59.90 23.49 16.51
C ALA A 2 -58.51 23.91 17.00
N ASP A 3 -58.35 24.07 18.31
CA ASP A 3 -57.06 24.48 18.89
C ASP A 3 -56.05 23.35 18.68
N LEU A 4 -54.84 23.72 18.22
CA LEU A 4 -53.76 22.75 18.06
C LEU A 4 -53.34 22.26 19.45
N PRO A 5 -53.12 20.95 19.66
CA PRO A 5 -52.59 20.47 20.93
C PRO A 5 -51.24 21.10 21.26
N TYR A 6 -51.02 21.46 22.52
CA TYR A 6 -49.70 21.85 23.03
C TYR A 6 -48.66 20.77 22.65
N GLY A 7 -47.50 21.19 22.14
CA GLY A 7 -46.47 20.27 21.66
C GLY A 7 -46.64 19.81 20.21
N THR A 8 -47.64 20.31 19.47
CA THR A 8 -47.74 20.07 18.02
C THR A 8 -46.51 20.66 17.32
N ILE A 9 -45.76 19.84 16.58
CA ILE A 9 -44.58 20.27 15.82
C ILE A 9 -44.90 20.28 14.33
N VAL A 10 -44.54 21.37 13.64
CA VAL A 10 -44.70 21.51 12.19
C VAL A 10 -43.42 21.97 11.52
N MET A 11 -43.27 21.64 10.23
CA MET A 11 -42.25 22.23 9.38
C MET A 11 -42.67 23.66 8.98
N PHE A 12 -41.70 24.58 8.98
CA PHE A 12 -41.94 26.01 8.82
C PHE A 12 -40.90 26.66 7.90
N SER A 13 -41.38 27.46 6.95
CA SER A 13 -40.59 28.17 5.93
C SER A 13 -40.56 29.70 6.12
N GLY A 14 -41.23 30.22 7.15
CA GLY A 14 -41.32 31.65 7.41
C GLY A 14 -40.06 32.24 8.05
N LYS A 15 -39.91 33.57 7.95
CA LYS A 15 -38.74 34.31 8.45
C LYS A 15 -38.82 34.70 9.93
N ALA A 16 -40.01 34.71 10.51
CA ALA A 16 -40.29 35.07 11.89
C ALA A 16 -41.24 34.03 12.48
N ILE A 17 -40.97 33.59 13.72
CA ILE A 17 -41.80 32.60 14.41
C ILE A 17 -43.10 33.28 14.84
N PRO A 18 -44.29 32.71 14.55
CA PRO A 18 -45.57 33.31 14.96
C PRO A 18 -45.79 33.25 16.48
N ASP A 19 -46.64 34.13 17.00
CA ASP A 19 -47.09 34.08 18.39
C ASP A 19 -47.74 32.73 18.71
N GLY A 20 -47.50 32.21 19.92
CA GLY A 20 -47.92 30.87 20.34
C GLY A 20 -47.06 29.71 19.81
N TRP A 21 -45.92 30.00 19.16
CA TRP A 21 -44.96 29.00 18.68
C TRP A 21 -43.54 29.28 19.16
N LEU A 22 -42.74 28.21 19.31
CA LEU A 22 -41.31 28.28 19.64
C LEU A 22 -40.48 27.44 18.67
N LEU A 23 -39.22 27.84 18.45
CA LEU A 23 -38.26 27.05 17.65
C LEU A 23 -37.88 25.76 18.39
N CYS A 24 -37.83 24.63 17.68
CA CYS A 24 -37.32 23.36 18.20
C CYS A 24 -35.78 23.36 18.31
N ASP A 25 -35.21 24.20 19.18
CA ASP A 25 -33.77 24.35 19.42
C ASP A 25 -33.28 23.70 20.73
N GLY A 26 -34.20 23.15 21.55
CA GLY A 26 -33.89 22.57 22.85
C GLY A 26 -34.06 23.54 24.04
N ARG A 27 -34.42 24.80 23.79
CA ARG A 27 -34.76 25.78 24.83
C ARG A 27 -36.26 25.77 25.10
N ASN A 28 -36.67 26.39 26.20
CA ASN A 28 -38.09 26.60 26.56
C ASN A 28 -38.95 25.31 26.49
N ASN A 29 -38.39 24.18 26.91
CA ASN A 29 -39.00 22.85 26.87
C ASN A 29 -39.35 22.31 25.47
N THR A 30 -38.80 22.89 24.40
CA THR A 30 -38.86 22.30 23.05
C THR A 30 -37.85 21.16 22.90
N PRO A 31 -38.09 20.17 22.02
CA PRO A 31 -37.02 19.28 21.56
C PRO A 31 -36.03 20.03 20.67
N ASN A 32 -34.76 19.66 20.66
CA ASN A 32 -33.80 20.14 19.66
C ASN A 32 -33.88 19.26 18.41
N LEU A 33 -34.42 19.82 17.33
CA LEU A 33 -34.56 19.20 16.01
C LEU A 33 -33.69 19.86 14.93
N ILE A 34 -32.84 20.81 15.29
CA ILE A 34 -31.87 21.43 14.38
C ILE A 34 -30.90 20.35 13.91
N ASP A 35 -30.63 20.33 12.60
CA ASP A 35 -29.70 19.41 11.94
C ASP A 35 -29.97 17.92 12.24
N ARG A 36 -31.27 17.55 12.31
CA ARG A 36 -31.72 16.18 12.61
C ARG A 36 -32.84 15.71 11.68
N PHE A 37 -32.80 14.42 11.34
CA PHE A 37 -33.90 13.73 10.68
C PHE A 37 -34.93 13.22 11.70
N ILE A 38 -36.21 13.24 11.35
CA ILE A 38 -37.30 12.83 12.24
C ILE A 38 -37.63 11.34 12.03
N LEU A 39 -37.48 10.54 13.09
CA LEU A 39 -37.83 9.13 13.12
C LEU A 39 -39.15 8.92 13.88
N GLY A 40 -40.07 8.16 13.30
CA GLY A 40 -41.31 7.76 13.99
C GLY A 40 -41.03 6.80 15.15
N GLY A 41 -41.77 6.93 16.25
CA GLY A 41 -41.59 6.11 17.44
C GLY A 41 -42.78 6.16 18.40
N GLU A 42 -42.70 5.36 19.45
CA GLU A 42 -43.73 5.25 20.49
C GLU A 42 -43.64 6.39 21.53
N LEU A 43 -44.71 6.58 22.32
CA LEU A 43 -44.76 7.60 23.38
C LEU A 43 -43.61 7.46 24.40
N ALA A 44 -43.21 6.22 24.71
CA ALA A 44 -42.07 5.90 25.59
C ALA A 44 -40.69 6.25 25.00
N ASN A 45 -40.64 6.67 23.73
CA ASN A 45 -39.43 7.05 23.01
C ASN A 45 -39.35 8.55 22.70
N ILE A 46 -40.31 9.36 23.16
CA ILE A 46 -40.26 10.83 23.03
C ILE A 46 -38.91 11.37 23.55
N ASN A 47 -38.32 12.30 22.80
CA ASN A 47 -37.01 12.93 23.03
C ASN A 47 -35.79 12.00 23.02
N LYS A 48 -35.93 10.69 22.76
CA LYS A 48 -34.79 9.82 22.46
C LYS A 48 -34.20 10.19 21.09
N LYS A 49 -32.88 10.24 21.02
CA LYS A 49 -32.09 10.60 19.82
C LYS A 49 -30.75 9.88 19.88
N ASN A 50 -30.08 9.78 18.74
CA ASN A 50 -28.66 9.43 18.71
C ASN A 50 -27.79 10.70 18.82
N ASP A 51 -26.51 10.50 19.12
CA ASP A 51 -25.53 11.59 19.25
C ASP A 51 -25.05 12.14 17.89
N LYS A 52 -25.48 11.50 16.79
CA LYS A 52 -25.26 11.99 15.43
C LYS A 52 -26.24 13.14 15.13
N SER A 53 -25.74 14.13 14.41
CA SER A 53 -26.51 15.18 13.76
C SER A 53 -25.87 15.41 12.39
N PHE A 54 -26.57 16.09 11.49
CA PHE A 54 -25.89 16.68 10.35
C PHE A 54 -24.84 17.68 10.83
N LYS A 55 -23.75 17.81 10.08
CA LYS A 55 -22.68 18.77 10.34
C LYS A 55 -22.39 19.54 9.08
N ASN A 56 -22.08 20.84 9.21
CA ASN A 56 -21.50 21.60 8.12
C ASN A 56 -20.15 20.98 7.73
N HIS A 57 -20.02 20.65 6.46
CA HIS A 57 -18.80 20.11 5.87
C HIS A 57 -18.27 21.10 4.84
N ASP A 58 -17.00 21.49 5.00
CA ASP A 58 -16.27 22.47 4.19
C ASP A 58 -16.89 23.88 4.12
N ASN A 59 -16.21 24.76 3.39
CA ASN A 59 -16.60 26.14 3.13
C ASN A 59 -17.87 26.30 2.24
N TYR A 60 -18.53 25.19 1.88
CA TYR A 60 -19.64 25.17 0.92
C TYR A 60 -21.03 25.19 1.58
N ASN A 61 -21.10 25.34 2.91
CA ASN A 61 -22.35 25.46 3.68
C ASN A 61 -23.33 24.30 3.43
N SER A 62 -22.79 23.10 3.20
CA SER A 62 -23.56 21.87 3.01
C SER A 62 -23.51 21.03 4.29
N LEU A 63 -24.70 20.72 4.82
CA LEU A 63 -24.91 19.68 5.82
C LEU A 63 -24.66 18.29 5.22
N ARG A 64 -23.91 17.44 5.94
CA ARG A 64 -23.59 16.04 5.56
C ARG A 64 -23.67 15.12 6.78
N ILE A 65 -23.85 13.81 6.55
CA ILE A 65 -23.47 12.75 7.52
C ILE A 65 -22.46 11.86 6.81
N MET A 66 -21.25 11.86 7.35
CA MET A 66 -20.22 10.94 6.92
C MET A 66 -20.19 9.75 7.87
N GLU A 67 -20.38 8.55 7.31
CA GLU A 67 -20.16 7.30 8.02
C GLU A 67 -18.78 6.74 7.67
N GLU A 68 -18.13 6.14 8.66
CA GLU A 68 -16.86 5.45 8.51
C GLU A 68 -17.06 3.94 8.57
N THR A 69 -16.35 3.19 7.74
CA THR A 69 -16.28 1.74 7.87
C THR A 69 -15.41 1.35 9.07
N ASP A 70 -15.55 0.11 9.54
CA ASP A 70 -14.57 -0.47 10.46
C ASP A 70 -13.16 -0.40 9.87
N SER A 71 -12.17 -0.30 10.76
CA SER A 71 -10.76 -0.15 10.42
C SER A 71 -10.10 -1.53 10.31
N VAL A 72 -9.99 -2.02 9.07
CA VAL A 72 -9.61 -3.41 8.76
C VAL A 72 -8.14 -3.49 8.33
N PRO A 73 -7.34 -4.44 8.86
CA PRO A 73 -5.96 -4.65 8.41
C PRO A 73 -5.93 -5.21 6.98
N VAL A 74 -5.03 -4.67 6.15
CA VAL A 74 -4.74 -5.20 4.81
C VAL A 74 -3.56 -6.16 4.89
N SER A 75 -3.64 -7.30 4.21
CA SER A 75 -2.50 -8.20 4.03
C SER A 75 -2.02 -8.17 2.58
N ILE A 76 -0.92 -7.47 2.32
CA ILE A 76 -0.20 -7.56 1.05
C ILE A 76 0.83 -8.68 1.17
N LYS A 77 0.76 -9.68 0.28
CA LYS A 77 1.78 -10.72 0.16
C LYS A 77 2.56 -10.47 -1.12
N ILE A 78 3.87 -10.26 -0.99
CA ILE A 78 4.80 -10.32 -2.12
C ILE A 78 5.60 -11.60 -2.01
N SER A 79 5.79 -12.27 -3.14
CA SER A 79 6.72 -13.37 -3.30
C SER A 79 7.69 -13.00 -4.42
N VAL A 80 8.96 -13.34 -4.27
CA VAL A 80 9.97 -13.25 -5.31
C VAL A 80 10.51 -14.66 -5.48
N ASP A 81 10.40 -15.20 -6.68
CA ASP A 81 10.92 -16.52 -7.00
C ASP A 81 12.46 -16.53 -6.97
N GLY A 82 13.03 -17.71 -6.75
CA GLY A 82 14.48 -17.90 -6.77
C GLY A 82 15.06 -17.72 -8.18
N HIS A 83 16.24 -17.11 -8.25
CA HIS A 83 17.03 -16.96 -9.48
C HIS A 83 18.30 -17.78 -9.36
N ALA A 84 18.70 -18.42 -10.46
CA ALA A 84 20.00 -19.08 -10.57
C ALA A 84 20.92 -18.16 -11.37
N LEU A 85 22.12 -17.89 -10.84
CA LEU A 85 23.09 -17.03 -11.50
C LEU A 85 23.50 -17.60 -12.87
N THR A 86 23.44 -16.75 -13.88
CA THR A 86 24.00 -17.00 -15.21
C THR A 86 25.49 -16.72 -15.24
N GLU A 87 26.19 -17.25 -16.25
CA GLU A 87 27.58 -16.89 -16.54
C GLU A 87 27.77 -15.37 -16.63
N SER A 88 26.80 -14.64 -17.19
CA SER A 88 26.89 -13.19 -17.35
C SER A 88 26.90 -12.42 -16.03
N GLU A 89 26.30 -12.96 -14.96
CA GLU A 89 26.18 -12.32 -13.64
C GLU A 89 27.33 -12.68 -12.70
N MET A 90 28.07 -13.75 -13.00
CA MET A 90 29.30 -14.09 -12.28
C MET A 90 30.46 -13.18 -12.69
N PRO A 91 31.28 -12.65 -11.75
CA PRO A 91 32.46 -11.87 -12.07
C PRO A 91 33.42 -12.60 -13.01
N SER A 92 34.04 -11.84 -13.93
CA SER A 92 35.01 -12.40 -14.88
C SER A 92 36.23 -12.96 -14.16
N HIS A 93 36.45 -14.27 -14.26
CA HIS A 93 37.55 -14.97 -13.59
C HIS A 93 38.17 -16.05 -14.48
N SER A 94 39.42 -16.41 -14.14
CA SER A 94 40.21 -17.42 -14.82
C SER A 94 40.98 -18.23 -13.78
N HIS A 95 41.02 -19.55 -13.94
CA HIS A 95 41.79 -20.43 -13.07
C HIS A 95 43.23 -20.51 -13.52
N LYS A 96 44.18 -20.50 -12.57
CA LYS A 96 45.55 -20.95 -12.81
C LYS A 96 45.60 -22.43 -12.47
N GLN A 97 46.04 -23.28 -13.40
CA GLN A 97 46.30 -24.69 -13.10
C GLN A 97 47.32 -24.75 -11.95
N GLY A 98 47.03 -25.53 -10.91
CA GLY A 98 47.94 -25.72 -9.77
C GLY A 98 49.16 -26.57 -10.12
N ASP A 99 49.10 -27.30 -11.23
CA ASP A 99 50.16 -28.15 -11.74
C ASP A 99 51.29 -27.29 -12.33
N LEU A 100 52.40 -27.22 -11.57
CA LEU A 100 53.68 -26.76 -12.10
C LEU A 100 54.27 -27.88 -12.95
N TYR A 101 53.95 -27.88 -14.24
CA TYR A 101 54.58 -28.81 -15.19
C TYR A 101 56.07 -28.49 -15.33
N ASP A 102 56.91 -29.42 -14.90
CA ASP A 102 58.32 -29.42 -15.27
C ASP A 102 58.46 -29.79 -16.76
N LEU A 103 59.39 -29.15 -17.45
CA LEU A 103 59.65 -29.36 -18.87
C LEU A 103 60.11 -30.80 -19.17
N ASP A 104 60.75 -31.44 -18.20
CA ASP A 104 61.33 -32.78 -18.36
C ASP A 104 60.33 -33.93 -18.04
N TYR A 105 59.22 -33.63 -17.34
CA TYR A 105 58.30 -34.66 -16.80
C TYR A 105 56.81 -34.38 -17.01
N GLY A 106 56.39 -33.13 -17.25
CA GLY A 106 54.99 -32.74 -17.43
C GLY A 106 54.50 -32.78 -18.87
N PHE A 107 55.41 -32.64 -19.84
CA PHE A 107 55.15 -32.76 -21.27
C PHE A 107 56.23 -33.63 -21.91
N ALA A 108 55.87 -34.41 -22.94
CA ALA A 108 56.73 -35.49 -23.41
C ALA A 108 58.02 -35.00 -24.10
N TYR A 109 59.13 -34.92 -23.36
CA TYR A 109 60.47 -34.75 -23.92
C TYR A 109 61.57 -35.59 -23.23
N GLY A 110 61.21 -36.80 -22.81
CA GLY A 110 62.17 -37.83 -22.34
C GLY A 110 62.38 -38.97 -23.34
N HIS A 111 61.30 -39.67 -23.73
CA HIS A 111 61.35 -40.77 -24.70
C HIS A 111 60.05 -40.85 -25.54
N TRP A 112 60.20 -41.14 -26.83
CA TRP A 112 59.11 -41.19 -27.81
C TRP A 112 58.61 -42.61 -28.03
N THR A 113 57.45 -42.91 -27.43
CA THR A 113 56.37 -43.76 -27.97
C THR A 113 55.10 -43.08 -27.43
N GLU A 114 54.12 -42.61 -28.20
CA GLU A 114 53.48 -43.20 -29.38
C GLU A 114 52.94 -42.10 -30.33
N ASN A 115 52.48 -42.49 -31.52
CA ASN A 115 52.00 -41.56 -32.57
C ASN A 115 50.56 -41.07 -32.29
N SER A 116 50.38 -40.15 -31.33
CA SER A 116 49.07 -39.58 -31.00
C SER A 116 48.77 -38.27 -31.76
N ASN A 117 47.55 -38.16 -32.31
CA ASN A 117 47.05 -36.96 -32.99
C ASN A 117 46.61 -35.85 -32.00
N GLY A 118 47.27 -35.74 -30.84
CA GLY A 118 46.97 -34.72 -29.84
C GLY A 118 47.40 -33.32 -30.29
N HIS A 119 46.67 -32.30 -29.85
CA HIS A 119 47.12 -30.91 -29.98
C HIS A 119 47.99 -30.55 -28.76
N TRP A 120 49.17 -29.98 -29.01
CA TRP A 120 50.20 -29.74 -28.00
C TRP A 120 50.23 -28.26 -27.58
N ILE A 121 50.35 -27.98 -26.28
CA ILE A 121 50.47 -26.61 -25.76
C ILE A 121 51.95 -26.27 -25.56
N ASN A 122 52.39 -25.13 -26.10
CA ASN A 122 53.78 -24.69 -26.09
C ASN A 122 54.13 -23.91 -24.81
N GLY A 123 55.04 -24.46 -23.99
CA GLY A 123 55.54 -23.86 -22.74
C GLY A 123 56.55 -22.69 -22.87
N GLY A 124 56.87 -22.22 -24.08
CA GLY A 124 57.60 -20.96 -24.37
C GLY A 124 59.05 -20.80 -23.83
N LYS A 125 59.55 -19.54 -23.71
CA LYS A 125 60.97 -19.18 -23.48
C LYS A 125 61.26 -18.03 -22.44
N LEU A 126 62.17 -18.19 -21.46
CA LEU A 126 62.72 -17.12 -20.59
C LEU A 126 64.11 -16.74 -21.09
N ASN A 127 65.04 -17.68 -20.94
CA ASN A 127 66.46 -17.44 -21.03
C ASN A 127 67.15 -18.61 -21.74
N ASN A 128 68.29 -18.33 -22.38
CA ASN A 128 68.96 -19.29 -23.24
C ASN A 128 69.53 -20.54 -22.53
N ASN A 129 69.36 -20.70 -21.22
CA ASN A 129 69.67 -21.93 -20.47
C ASN A 129 68.64 -22.30 -19.38
N THR A 130 67.38 -21.85 -19.50
CA THR A 130 66.18 -22.31 -18.75
C THR A 130 64.95 -21.54 -19.26
N GLN A 131 63.80 -22.19 -19.47
CA GLN A 131 62.63 -21.60 -20.18
C GLN A 131 61.33 -21.69 -19.29
N PRO A 132 60.25 -20.89 -19.48
CA PRO A 132 59.39 -20.32 -18.44
C PRO A 132 58.44 -21.27 -17.77
N ARG A 133 58.20 -20.95 -16.51
CA ARG A 133 57.08 -21.48 -15.75
C ARG A 133 55.83 -20.68 -16.08
N TYR A 134 55.23 -20.93 -17.25
CA TYR A 134 53.83 -20.58 -17.46
C TYR A 134 52.97 -21.66 -16.80
N ALA A 135 52.27 -21.30 -15.72
CA ALA A 135 51.09 -22.05 -15.34
C ALA A 135 50.03 -21.81 -16.44
N PRO A 136 49.47 -22.85 -17.08
CA PRO A 136 48.35 -22.64 -17.99
C PRO A 136 47.21 -21.99 -17.22
N ILE A 137 46.70 -20.90 -17.78
CA ILE A 137 45.57 -20.14 -17.23
C ILE A 137 44.38 -20.46 -18.14
N SER A 138 43.22 -20.78 -17.57
CA SER A 138 41.99 -20.91 -18.35
C SER A 138 41.65 -19.58 -19.03
N ASP A 139 40.88 -19.64 -20.11
CA ASP A 139 40.21 -18.44 -20.59
C ASP A 139 39.35 -17.83 -19.48
N LYS A 140 39.09 -16.52 -19.59
CA LYS A 140 38.23 -15.80 -18.65
C LYS A 140 36.78 -16.07 -19.01
N THR A 141 36.03 -16.60 -18.05
CA THR A 141 34.58 -16.76 -18.11
C THR A 141 33.92 -15.80 -17.12
N GLY A 142 32.69 -15.38 -17.41
CA GLY A 142 31.92 -14.43 -16.63
C GLY A 142 32.12 -12.96 -17.02
N ASN A 143 31.10 -12.15 -16.74
CA ASN A 143 31.07 -10.71 -17.07
C ASN A 143 30.83 -9.80 -15.85
N GLY A 144 30.27 -10.31 -14.76
CA GLY A 144 29.98 -9.54 -13.54
C GLY A 144 28.84 -8.54 -13.69
N ASN A 145 27.87 -8.80 -14.57
CA ASN A 145 26.68 -7.97 -14.71
C ASN A 145 25.89 -7.92 -13.39
N ALA A 146 25.32 -6.76 -13.08
CA ALA A 146 24.43 -6.63 -11.94
C ALA A 146 23.19 -7.51 -12.12
N HIS A 147 22.88 -8.32 -11.11
CA HIS A 147 21.60 -8.99 -10.96
C HIS A 147 20.85 -8.38 -9.77
N SER A 148 19.52 -8.51 -9.76
CA SER A 148 18.70 -7.91 -8.71
C SER A 148 17.42 -8.69 -8.46
N HIS A 149 17.08 -8.84 -7.18
CA HIS A 149 15.74 -9.20 -6.73
C HIS A 149 15.12 -7.99 -6.04
N SER A 150 13.97 -7.52 -6.52
CA SER A 150 13.25 -6.41 -5.92
C SER A 150 11.82 -6.83 -5.56
N ALA A 151 11.49 -6.69 -4.28
CA ALA A 151 10.12 -6.66 -3.80
C ALA A 151 9.95 -5.43 -2.90
N SER A 152 8.92 -4.64 -3.18
CA SER A 152 8.53 -3.51 -2.35
C SER A 152 7.02 -3.50 -2.21
N ALA A 153 6.53 -3.68 -0.99
CA ALA A 153 5.19 -3.27 -0.60
C ALA A 153 5.34 -1.99 0.21
N ASP A 154 4.89 -0.86 -0.32
CA ASP A 154 4.61 0.30 0.53
C ASP A 154 3.22 0.11 1.15
N SER A 155 3.19 -0.81 2.12
CA SER A 155 2.13 -0.92 3.09
C SER A 155 2.77 -1.02 4.46
N GLU A 156 2.98 0.16 5.05
CA GLU A 156 2.67 0.32 6.47
C GLU A 156 1.43 -0.51 6.81
N ALA A 157 1.41 -1.15 7.98
CA ALA A 157 0.29 -1.99 8.43
C ALA A 157 -0.93 -1.14 8.85
N THR A 158 -1.18 -0.06 8.10
CA THR A 158 -2.24 0.91 8.30
C THR A 158 -3.57 0.20 8.10
N LYS A 159 -4.27 -0.01 9.22
CA LYS A 159 -5.70 -0.32 9.16
C LYS A 159 -6.38 0.83 8.42
N HIS A 160 -6.84 0.59 7.21
CA HIS A 160 -7.58 1.58 6.45
C HIS A 160 -9.07 1.50 6.82
N LYS A 161 -9.75 2.62 6.60
CA LYS A 161 -11.21 2.74 6.67
C LYS A 161 -11.65 3.64 5.52
N HIS A 162 -12.84 3.39 4.99
CA HIS A 162 -13.48 4.28 4.04
C HIS A 162 -14.40 5.23 4.78
N GLN A 163 -14.59 6.42 4.22
CA GLN A 163 -15.56 7.39 4.69
C GLN A 163 -16.50 7.72 3.53
N ALA A 164 -17.80 7.63 3.76
CA ALA A 164 -18.83 7.88 2.75
C ALA A 164 -19.84 8.89 3.28
N ASP A 165 -20.17 9.90 2.48
CA ASP A 165 -21.35 10.74 2.72
C ASP A 165 -22.60 9.95 2.31
N ILE A 166 -23.50 9.74 3.26
CA ILE A 166 -24.76 8.99 3.05
C ILE A 166 -25.98 9.92 2.92
N MET A 167 -25.75 11.21 2.76
CA MET A 167 -26.80 12.22 2.66
C MET A 167 -27.53 12.20 1.29
N PRO A 168 -28.85 12.00 1.25
CA PRO A 168 -29.65 12.26 0.05
C PRO A 168 -29.85 13.77 -0.18
N PRO A 169 -30.16 14.23 -1.41
CA PRO A 169 -30.52 15.62 -1.66
C PRO A 169 -31.65 16.11 -0.75
N TYR A 170 -31.49 17.28 -0.12
CA TYR A 170 -32.40 17.79 0.90
C TYR A 170 -32.77 19.27 0.68
N PHE A 171 -33.82 19.69 1.39
CA PHE A 171 -34.24 21.09 1.51
C PHE A 171 -34.51 21.37 3.00
N ILE A 172 -34.04 22.51 3.52
CA ILE A 172 -34.13 22.81 4.97
C ILE A 172 -35.40 23.61 5.26
N LEU A 173 -36.16 23.13 6.23
CA LEU A 173 -37.25 23.85 6.90
C LEU A 173 -36.95 23.89 8.40
N ALA A 174 -37.40 24.95 9.07
CA ALA A 174 -37.35 25.00 10.53
C ALA A 174 -38.44 24.08 11.12
N PHE A 175 -38.20 23.54 12.31
CA PHE A 175 -39.27 22.93 13.12
C PHE A 175 -39.69 23.91 14.20
N ILE A 176 -41.00 24.17 14.29
CA ILE A 176 -41.60 24.98 15.36
C ILE A 176 -42.65 24.16 16.12
N MET A 177 -42.74 24.39 17.43
CA MET A 177 -43.65 23.72 18.35
C MET A 177 -44.70 24.70 18.87
N TYR A 178 -45.97 24.32 18.81
CA TYR A 178 -47.07 25.11 19.37
C TYR A 178 -47.08 25.03 20.89
N THR A 179 -47.21 26.19 21.55
CA THR A 179 -47.22 26.31 23.01
C THR A 179 -48.49 26.95 23.59
N GLY A 180 -49.38 27.48 22.74
CA GLY A 180 -50.47 28.36 23.16
C GLY A 180 -50.02 29.81 23.33
#